data_AF-A0AAU4CFJ3-F1
#
_entry.id   AF-A0AAU4CFJ3-F1
#
_cell.length_a   1.000
_cell.length_b   1.000
_cell.length_c   1.000
_cell.angle_alpha   90.00
_cell.angle_beta   90.00
_cell.angle_gamma   90.00
#
_symmetry.space_group_name_H-M   'P 1'
#
loop_
_entity.id
_entity.type
_entity.pdbx_description
1 polymer ?
#
loop_
_entity_poly.entity_id
_entity_poly.type
_entity_poly.pdbx_seq_one_letter_code
_entity_poly.pdbx_strand_id
1 'polypeptide(L)'
;MFGAIRKACGRLVDAWRARSGPGSAGSRDEPARTGGKRTHNLFEAAAVYVSACAEDDQDRIDEAADWVSPEALSFGVNELACRAVIALARERDESPQTVARELLGLPAA
;
A
#
# COMPACT_ATOMS: atom_id res chain seq x y z
N MET A 1 -7.93 15.85 14.26
CA MET A 1 -6.81 16.20 13.36
C MET A 1 -6.55 15.13 12.27
N PHE A 2 -7.11 13.93 12.36
CA PHE A 2 -6.92 12.85 11.37
C PHE A 2 -7.68 13.01 10.04
N GLY A 3 -8.70 13.87 9.97
CA GLY A 3 -9.52 14.06 8.76
C GLY A 3 -8.81 14.73 7.57
N ALA A 4 -7.73 15.50 7.83
CA ALA A 4 -6.94 16.14 6.78
C ALA A 4 -5.97 15.15 6.11
N ILE A 5 -5.43 14.22 6.89
CA ILE A 5 -4.54 13.14 6.43
C ILE A 5 -5.31 12.22 5.47
N ARG A 6 -6.56 11.87 5.80
CA ARG A 6 -7.49 11.10 4.94
C ARG A 6 -7.66 11.71 3.54
N LYS A 7 -7.76 13.05 3.42
CA LYS A 7 -7.95 13.72 2.13
C LYS A 7 -6.65 13.83 1.31
N ALA A 8 -5.50 13.76 1.96
CA ALA A 8 -4.19 13.78 1.31
C ALA A 8 -3.81 12.38 0.79
N CYS A 9 -4.04 11.33 1.59
CA CYS A 9 -3.79 9.94 1.17
C CYS A 9 -4.68 9.54 -0.03
N GLY A 10 -5.97 9.91 -0.04
CA GLY A 10 -6.86 9.63 -1.17
C GLY A 10 -6.36 10.24 -2.49
N ARG A 11 -5.87 11.49 -2.49
CA ARG A 11 -5.33 12.13 -3.69
C ARG A 11 -4.03 11.49 -4.20
N LEU A 12 -3.18 11.00 -3.29
CA LEU A 12 -1.95 10.31 -3.65
C LEU A 12 -2.24 8.94 -4.29
N VAL A 13 -3.20 8.19 -3.75
CA VAL A 13 -3.64 6.90 -4.30
C VAL A 13 -4.28 7.08 -5.68
N ASP A 14 -5.12 8.11 -5.87
CA ASP A 14 -5.72 8.43 -7.17
C ASP A 14 -4.69 8.87 -8.21
N ALA A 15 -3.69 9.66 -7.81
CA ALA A 15 -2.59 10.07 -8.68
C ALA A 15 -1.70 8.88 -9.09
N TRP A 16 -1.48 7.92 -8.19
CA TRP A 16 -0.80 6.67 -8.49
C TRP A 16 -1.60 5.79 -9.44
N ARG A 17 -2.91 5.63 -9.21
CA ARG A 17 -3.81 4.87 -10.10
C ARG A 17 -3.90 5.48 -11.50
N ALA A 18 -3.89 6.81 -11.60
CA ALA A 18 -3.87 7.52 -12.88
C ALA A 18 -2.52 7.38 -13.63
N ARG A 19 -1.41 7.24 -12.90
CA ARG A 19 -0.07 7.01 -13.49
C ARG A 19 0.13 5.56 -13.95
N SER A 20 -0.56 4.61 -13.34
CA SER A 20 -0.49 3.17 -13.66
C SER A 20 -1.55 2.69 -14.66
N GLY A 21 -2.11 3.58 -15.49
CA GLY A 21 -3.01 3.21 -16.60
C GLY A 21 -2.40 2.14 -17.53
N PRO A 22 -3.22 1.29 -18.17
CA PRO A 22 -2.82 -0.03 -18.67
C PRO A 22 -1.96 0.08 -19.94
N GLY A 23 -0.65 0.15 -19.75
CA GLY A 23 0.34 0.09 -20.82
C GLY A 23 1.23 -1.13 -20.67
N SER A 24 0.80 -2.27 -21.22
CA SER A 24 1.63 -3.25 -21.95
C SER A 24 0.86 -4.57 -22.10
N ALA A 25 0.00 -4.66 -23.12
CA ALA A 25 -0.50 -5.93 -23.61
C ALA A 25 0.47 -6.42 -24.69
N GLY A 26 1.37 -7.33 -24.30
CA GLY A 26 2.35 -7.88 -25.23
C GLY A 26 3.10 -9.09 -24.66
N SER A 27 2.54 -10.27 -24.92
CA SER A 27 3.19 -11.59 -24.92
C SER A 27 3.19 -12.43 -23.62
N ARG A 28 2.10 -13.17 -23.46
CA ARG A 28 2.04 -14.64 -23.50
C ARG A 28 2.91 -15.41 -22.49
N ASP A 29 2.31 -15.72 -21.36
CA ASP A 29 2.33 -17.07 -20.76
C ASP A 29 1.09 -17.22 -19.84
N GLU A 30 0.08 -17.94 -20.32
CA GLU A 30 -1.08 -18.39 -19.54
C GLU A 30 -0.77 -19.77 -18.97
N PRO A 31 -0.71 -19.95 -17.64
CA PRO A 31 -1.09 -21.20 -17.03
C PRO A 31 -2.59 -21.14 -16.70
N ALA A 32 -3.28 -22.16 -17.22
CA ALA A 32 -4.70 -22.45 -17.13
C ALA A 32 -5.41 -21.93 -15.86
N ARG A 33 -6.50 -21.17 -16.09
CA ARG A 33 -7.50 -20.87 -15.06
C ARG A 33 -8.19 -22.15 -14.60
N THR A 34 -7.72 -22.71 -13.49
CA THR A 34 -8.47 -23.69 -12.71
C THR A 34 -9.22 -22.93 -11.61
N GLY A 35 -10.53 -23.17 -11.49
CA GLY A 35 -11.44 -22.48 -10.58
C GLY A 35 -11.26 -22.86 -9.11
N GLY A 36 -10.09 -22.60 -8.54
CA GLY A 36 -9.85 -22.53 -7.09
C GLY A 36 -9.81 -21.07 -6.65
N LYS A 37 -10.34 -20.75 -5.46
CA LYS A 37 -10.19 -19.42 -4.85
C LYS A 37 -8.73 -19.00 -4.96
N ARG A 38 -8.43 -17.95 -5.74
CA ARG A 38 -7.06 -17.44 -5.85
C ARG A 38 -6.58 -17.17 -4.42
N THR A 39 -5.56 -17.88 -3.96
CA THR A 39 -4.86 -17.53 -2.73
C THR A 39 -4.35 -16.10 -2.93
N HIS A 40 -4.87 -15.18 -2.13
CA HIS A 40 -4.47 -13.77 -2.18
C HIS A 40 -2.96 -13.68 -1.95
N ASN A 41 -2.28 -12.89 -2.79
CA ASN A 41 -0.84 -12.67 -2.64
C ASN A 41 -0.61 -11.79 -1.39
N LEU A 42 0.49 -12.00 -0.66
CA LEU A 42 0.86 -11.20 0.51
C LEU A 42 0.86 -9.70 0.24
N PHE A 43 1.31 -9.28 -0.96
CA PHE A 43 1.32 -7.86 -1.32
C PHE A 43 -0.08 -7.31 -1.60
N GLU A 44 -1.00 -8.16 -2.05
CA GLU A 44 -2.41 -7.81 -2.21
C GLU A 44 -3.08 -7.64 -0.84
N ALA A 45 -2.85 -8.59 0.08
CA ALA A 45 -3.33 -8.50 1.46
C ALA A 45 -2.79 -7.25 2.16
N ALA A 46 -1.50 -6.96 2.05
CA ALA A 46 -0.90 -5.76 2.64
C ALA A 46 -1.46 -4.45 2.05
N ALA A 47 -1.68 -4.41 0.74
CA ALA A 47 -2.26 -3.23 0.08
C ALA A 47 -3.69 -2.98 0.57
N VAL A 48 -4.53 -4.02 0.64
CA VAL A 48 -5.90 -3.91 1.15
C VAL A 48 -5.90 -3.53 2.62
N TYR A 49 -5.14 -4.26 3.46
CA TYR A 49 -5.03 -3.99 4.89
C TYR A 49 -4.62 -2.54 5.19
N VAL A 50 -3.54 -2.02 4.59
CA VAL A 50 -3.06 -0.66 4.85
C VAL A 50 -4.04 0.40 4.36
N SER A 51 -4.69 0.17 3.20
CA SER A 51 -5.73 1.08 2.72
C SER A 51 -6.96 1.12 3.64
N ALA A 52 -7.41 -0.04 4.11
CA ALA A 52 -8.51 -0.17 5.05
C ALA A 52 -8.19 0.49 6.41
N CYS A 53 -6.95 0.34 6.91
CA CYS A 53 -6.47 1.08 8.08
C CYS A 53 -6.50 2.60 7.88
N ALA A 54 -6.16 3.10 6.69
CA ALA A 54 -6.21 4.53 6.39
C ALA A 54 -7.64 5.08 6.23
N GLU A 55 -8.60 4.20 5.92
CA GLU A 55 -10.02 4.51 5.72
C GLU A 55 -10.88 4.26 6.97
N ASP A 56 -10.29 3.72 8.06
CA ASP A 56 -10.98 3.25 9.26
C ASP A 56 -12.05 2.17 8.96
N ASP A 57 -11.82 1.32 7.96
CA ASP A 57 -12.73 0.24 7.54
C ASP A 57 -12.38 -1.08 8.25
N GLN A 58 -12.99 -1.31 9.41
CA GLN A 58 -12.69 -2.47 10.25
C GLN A 58 -13.05 -3.81 9.59
N ASP A 59 -14.15 -3.88 8.85
CA ASP A 59 -14.58 -5.12 8.20
C ASP A 59 -13.55 -5.55 7.14
N ARG A 60 -13.00 -4.59 6.38
CA ARG A 60 -11.94 -4.87 5.41
C ARG A 60 -10.58 -5.15 6.03
N ILE A 61 -10.29 -4.55 7.19
CA ILE A 61 -9.08 -4.87 7.96
C ILE A 61 -9.09 -6.35 8.35
N ASP A 62 -10.22 -6.81 8.91
CA ASP A 62 -10.37 -8.18 9.38
C ASP A 62 -10.33 -9.16 8.18
N GLU A 63 -11.03 -8.84 7.08
CA GLU A 63 -11.00 -9.65 5.85
C GLU A 63 -9.57 -9.82 5.31
N ALA A 64 -8.81 -8.73 5.18
CA ALA A 64 -7.46 -8.79 4.63
C ALA A 64 -6.46 -9.50 5.56
N ALA A 65 -6.67 -9.41 6.87
CA ALA A 65 -5.84 -10.10 7.85
C ALA A 65 -5.96 -11.63 7.76
N ASP A 66 -7.11 -12.14 7.34
CA ASP A 66 -7.38 -13.58 7.19
C ASP A 66 -6.82 -14.17 5.88
N TRP A 67 -6.34 -13.34 4.95
CA TRP A 67 -5.86 -13.79 3.64
C TRP A 67 -4.50 -14.49 3.69
N VAL A 68 -3.66 -14.14 4.66
CA VAL A 68 -2.27 -14.61 4.78
C VAL A 68 -1.89 -14.77 6.25
N SER A 69 -0.75 -15.40 6.54
CA SER A 69 -0.28 -15.48 7.93
C SER A 69 0.05 -14.08 8.49
N PRO A 70 -0.06 -13.86 9.81
CA PRO A 70 0.33 -12.59 10.43
C PRO A 70 1.76 -12.16 10.11
N GLU A 71 2.70 -13.10 9.98
CA GLU A 71 4.10 -12.84 9.61
C GLU A 71 4.20 -12.35 8.16
N ALA A 72 3.46 -12.98 7.24
CA ALA A 72 3.42 -12.57 5.84
C ALA A 72 2.79 -11.18 5.66
N LEU A 73 1.73 -10.89 6.43
CA LEU A 73 1.11 -9.57 6.44
C LEU A 73 2.08 -8.51 6.98
N SER A 74 2.73 -8.78 8.11
CA SER A 74 3.72 -7.88 8.72
C SER A 74 4.86 -7.56 7.75
N PHE A 75 5.36 -8.57 7.04
CA PHE A 75 6.37 -8.39 6.00
C PHE A 75 5.85 -7.48 4.87
N GLY A 76 4.65 -7.74 4.37
CA GLY A 76 4.04 -6.95 3.30
C GLY A 76 3.80 -5.49 3.71
N VAL A 77 3.34 -5.25 4.94
CA VAL A 77 3.13 -3.90 5.50
C VAL A 77 4.45 -3.14 5.63
N ASN A 78 5.49 -3.78 6.18
CA ASN A 78 6.81 -3.16 6.29
C ASN A 78 7.37 -2.77 4.92
N GLU A 79 7.24 -3.65 3.93
CA GLU A 79 7.74 -3.39 2.59
C GLU A 79 6.95 -2.29 1.86
N LEU A 80 5.63 -2.24 2.06
CA LEU A 80 4.81 -1.14 1.56
C LEU A 80 5.20 0.20 2.20
N ALA A 81 5.45 0.22 3.51
CA ALA A 81 5.89 1.42 4.23
C ALA A 81 7.24 1.93 3.69
N CYS A 82 8.23 1.05 3.51
CA CYS A 82 9.52 1.42 2.91
C CYS A 82 9.36 2.04 1.52
N ARG A 83 8.55 1.41 0.65
CA ARG A 83 8.31 1.91 -0.71
C ARG A 83 7.60 3.27 -0.71
N ALA A 84 6.62 3.44 0.18
CA ALA A 84 5.90 4.70 0.32
C ALA A 84 6.83 5.84 0.76
N VAL A 85 7.68 5.60 1.76
CA VAL A 85 8.66 6.59 2.22
C VAL A 85 9.66 6.95 1.12
N ILE A 86 10.22 5.96 0.41
CA ILE A 86 11.18 6.22 -0.69
C ILE A 86 10.52 7.01 -1.82
N ALA A 87 9.30 6.67 -2.20
CA ALA A 87 8.56 7.38 -3.23
C ALA A 87 8.31 8.84 -2.81
N LEU A 88 7.80 9.05 -1.60
CA LEU A 88 7.48 10.38 -1.08
C LEU A 88 8.73 11.26 -0.86
N ALA A 89 9.83 10.66 -0.42
CA ALA A 89 11.13 11.33 -0.30
C ALA A 89 11.60 11.88 -1.65
N ARG A 90 11.50 11.07 -2.72
CA ARG A 90 11.83 11.51 -4.07
C ARG A 90 10.90 12.60 -4.59
N GLU A 91 9.60 12.51 -4.28
CA GLU A 91 8.62 13.54 -4.68
C GLU A 91 8.88 14.89 -3.99
N ARG A 92 9.43 14.87 -2.77
CA ARG A 92 9.71 16.06 -1.96
C ARG A 92 11.14 16.58 -2.08
N ASP A 93 12.01 15.88 -2.79
CA ASP A 93 13.47 16.10 -2.79
C ASP A 93 14.07 16.12 -1.37
N GLU A 94 13.57 15.24 -0.52
CA GLU A 94 13.92 15.13 0.90
C GLU A 94 14.56 13.79 1.21
N SER A 95 15.25 13.69 2.34
CA SER A 95 15.78 12.40 2.78
C SER A 95 14.65 11.47 3.28
N PRO A 96 14.75 10.14 3.08
CA PRO A 96 13.78 9.18 3.64
C PRO A 96 13.60 9.33 5.16
N GLN A 97 14.68 9.67 5.88
CA GLN A 97 14.63 9.90 7.33
C GLN A 97 13.80 11.14 7.67
N THR A 98 13.99 12.25 6.94
CA THR A 98 13.18 13.47 7.13
C THR A 98 11.70 13.15 6.96
N VAL A 99 11.34 12.51 5.85
CA VAL A 99 9.95 12.15 5.53
C VAL A 99 9.34 11.20 6.57
N ALA A 100 10.07 10.15 6.97
CA ALA A 100 9.57 9.21 7.96
C ALA A 100 9.30 9.88 9.31
N ARG A 101 10.19 10.80 9.74
CA ARG A 101 10.01 11.56 10.98
C ARG A 101 8.80 12.49 10.90
N GLU A 102 8.65 13.19 9.78
CA GLU A 102 7.51 14.09 9.53
C GLU A 102 6.17 13.33 9.56
N LEU A 103 6.08 12.18 8.89
CA LEU A 103 4.87 11.33 8.87
C LEU A 103 4.48 10.86 10.28
N LEU A 104 5.46 10.65 11.15
CA LEU A 104 5.26 10.22 12.54
C LEU A 104 5.15 11.39 13.54
N GLY A 105 5.17 12.64 13.07
CA GLY A 105 5.09 13.83 13.93
C GLY A 105 6.29 14.01 14.85
N LEU A 106 7.45 13.46 14.49
CA LEU A 106 8.69 13.58 15.26
C LEU A 106 9.42 14.88 14.90
N PRO A 107 10.18 15.48 15.84
CA PRO A 107 10.96 16.69 15.56
C PRO A 107 12.01 16.44 14.48
N ALA A 108 12.42 17.48 13.75
CA ALA A 108 13.54 17.38 12.81
C ALA A 108 14.81 16.86 13.53
N ALA A 109 15.60 16.05 12.82
CA ALA A 109 16.85 15.50 13.34
C ALA A 109 17.98 16.54 13.29
#